data_AF-A0A1Z9S6P7-F1
#
_entry.id   AF-A0A1Z9S6P7-F1
#
_cell.length_a   1.000
_cell.length_b   1.000
_cell.length_c   1.000
_cell.angle_alpha   90.00
_cell.angle_beta   90.00
_cell.angle_gamma   90.00
#
_symmetry.space_group_name_H-M   'P 1'
#
loop_
_entity.id
_entity.type
_entity.pdbx_description
1 polymer ?
#
loop_
_entity_poly.entity_id
_entity_poly.type
_entity_poly.pdbx_seq_one_letter_code
_entity_poly.pdbx_strand_id
1 'polypeptide(L)'
;MIKGFAAFWRGDYGDAVDLLYPARYIAISFGGSHAQRDIIDWTITEVASRAGMRSAAEVLAQERLAHKSHSAININLLRRSRASGVELLPAA
;
A
#
# COMPACT_ATOMS: atom_id res chain seq x y z
N MET A 1 3.68 2.69 13.43
CA MET A 1 3.70 1.39 12.72
C MET A 1 2.65 0.41 13.25
N ILE A 2 2.74 -0.08 14.50
CA ILE A 2 1.76 -1.07 15.05
C ILE A 2 0.31 -0.59 14.91
N LYS A 3 0.00 0.66 15.26
CA LYS A 3 -1.35 1.24 15.12
C LYS A 3 -1.86 1.21 13.68
N GLY A 4 -0.99 1.43 12.70
CA GLY A 4 -1.35 1.41 11.28
C GLY A 4 -1.67 -0.01 10.80
N PHE A 5 -0.89 -1.02 11.21
CA PHE A 5 -1.25 -2.41 10.94
C PHE A 5 -2.54 -2.84 11.65
N ALA A 6 -2.78 -2.35 12.86
CA ALA A 6 -4.04 -2.61 13.57
C ALA A 6 -5.24 -1.94 12.88
N ALA A 7 -5.08 -0.73 12.35
CA ALA A 7 -6.10 -0.05 11.53
C ALA A 7 -6.40 -0.85 10.26
N PHE A 8 -5.35 -1.32 9.56
CA PHE A 8 -5.52 -2.20 8.41
C PHE A 8 -6.32 -3.46 8.76
N TRP A 9 -5.98 -4.13 9.87
CA TRP A 9 -6.69 -5.33 10.33
C TRP A 9 -8.18 -5.08 10.61
N ARG A 10 -8.55 -3.88 11.07
CA ARG A 10 -9.95 -3.50 11.32
C ARG A 10 -10.71 -3.03 10.07
N GLY A 11 -10.02 -2.84 8.95
CA GLY A 11 -10.62 -2.28 7.73
C GLY A 11 -10.64 -0.75 7.68
N ASP A 12 -9.99 -0.08 8.64
CA ASP A 12 -9.87 1.39 8.70
C ASP A 12 -8.78 1.85 7.70
N TYR A 13 -9.05 1.71 6.40
CA TYR A 13 -8.00 1.83 5.37
C TYR A 13 -7.41 3.24 5.23
N GLY A 14 -8.21 4.29 5.40
CA GLY A 14 -7.72 5.68 5.40
C GLY A 14 -6.73 5.93 6.55
N ASP A 15 -7.14 5.61 7.77
CA ASP A 15 -6.27 5.70 8.96
C ASP A 15 -5.01 4.83 8.81
N ALA A 16 -5.13 3.66 8.20
CA ALA A 16 -3.98 2.81 7.92
C ALA A 16 -2.98 3.50 6.98
N VAL A 17 -3.44 4.18 5.92
CA VAL A 17 -2.58 4.97 5.03
C VAL A 17 -1.87 6.06 5.83
N ASP A 18 -2.62 6.87 6.58
CA ASP A 18 -2.09 8.02 7.32
C ASP A 18 -1.06 7.62 8.39
N LEU A 19 -1.24 6.45 9.01
CA LEU A 19 -0.33 5.93 10.04
C LEU A 19 0.89 5.20 9.48
N LEU A 20 0.77 4.54 8.33
CA LEU A 20 1.84 3.73 7.75
C LEU A 20 2.73 4.52 6.78
N TYR A 21 2.17 5.43 5.99
CA TYR A 21 2.92 6.23 5.02
C TYR A 21 4.10 7.00 5.64
N PRO A 22 3.93 7.80 6.72
CA PRO A 22 5.07 8.46 7.38
C PRO A 22 6.03 7.47 8.05
N ALA A 23 5.51 6.33 8.54
CA ALA A 23 6.33 5.30 9.18
C ALA A 23 7.29 4.59 8.20
N ARG A 24 6.97 4.59 6.88
CA ARG A 24 7.83 4.01 5.84
C ARG A 24 9.24 4.60 5.84
N TYR A 25 9.36 5.90 6.06
CA TYR A 25 10.63 6.62 6.08
C TYR A 25 11.45 6.30 7.32
N ILE A 26 10.79 6.07 8.46
CA ILE A 26 11.45 5.68 9.72
C ILE A 26 12.03 4.27 9.62
N ALA A 27 11.29 3.33 9.03
CA ALA A 27 11.73 1.94 8.87
C ALA A 27 12.99 1.79 8.00
N ILE A 28 13.21 2.73 7.08
CA ILE A 28 14.44 2.80 6.29
C ILE A 28 15.63 3.14 7.18
N SER A 29 15.48 4.12 8.08
CA SER A 29 16.56 4.65 8.93
C SER A 29 16.95 3.77 10.11
N PHE A 30 16.04 2.94 10.66
CA PHE A 30 16.30 2.13 11.87
C PHE A 30 16.76 0.69 11.60
N GLY A 31 17.27 0.39 10.40
CA GLY A 31 17.86 -0.94 10.12
C GLY A 31 16.84 -2.06 9.86
N GLY A 32 15.66 -1.73 9.31
CA GLY A 32 14.71 -2.75 8.86
C GLY A 32 15.28 -3.61 7.73
N SER A 33 15.01 -4.92 7.76
CA SER A 33 15.41 -5.83 6.68
C SER A 33 14.66 -5.49 5.38
N HIS A 34 15.20 -5.91 4.23
CA HIS A 34 14.51 -5.74 2.95
C HIS A 34 13.10 -6.34 2.95
N ALA A 35 12.92 -7.51 3.58
CA ALA A 35 11.62 -8.15 3.71
C ALA A 35 10.65 -7.33 4.58
N GLN A 36 11.13 -6.71 5.67
CA GLN A 36 10.29 -5.86 6.51
C GLN A 36 9.83 -4.60 5.76
N ARG A 37 10.74 -3.96 5.02
CA ARG A 37 10.40 -2.81 4.17
C ARG A 37 9.41 -3.21 3.08
N ASP A 38 9.57 -4.39 2.48
CA ASP A 38 8.61 -4.93 1.51
C ASP A 38 7.21 -5.06 2.10
N ILE A 39 7.09 -5.62 3.32
CA ILE A 39 5.79 -5.75 4.00
C ILE A 39 5.14 -4.38 4.22
N ILE A 40 5.92 -3.39 4.65
CA ILE A 40 5.39 -2.03 4.89
C ILE A 40 4.87 -1.43 3.58
N ASP A 41 5.69 -1.40 2.52
CA ASP A 41 5.27 -0.77 1.27
C ASP A 41 4.11 -1.52 0.59
N TRP A 42 4.12 -2.86 0.62
CA TRP A 42 2.99 -3.66 0.12
C TRP A 42 1.72 -3.34 0.88
N THR A 43 1.80 -3.22 2.21
CA THR A 43 0.64 -2.90 3.04
C THR A 43 0.11 -1.51 2.71
N ILE A 44 0.97 -0.49 2.62
CA ILE A 44 0.56 0.88 2.28
C ILE A 44 -0.10 0.92 0.89
N THR A 45 0.48 0.21 -0.09
CA THR A 45 -0.09 0.12 -1.44
C THR A 45 -1.48 -0.52 -1.43
N GLU A 46 -1.66 -1.60 -0.66
CA GLU A 46 -2.94 -2.29 -0.54
C GLU A 46 -3.99 -1.41 0.16
N VAL A 47 -3.66 -0.77 1.28
CA VAL A 47 -4.61 0.07 2.01
C VAL A 47 -4.98 1.32 1.22
N ALA A 48 -4.05 1.93 0.48
CA ALA A 48 -4.35 3.03 -0.43
C ALA A 48 -5.32 2.60 -1.53
N SER A 49 -5.15 1.40 -2.09
CA SER A 49 -6.07 0.84 -3.08
C SER A 49 -7.48 0.64 -2.50
N ARG A 50 -7.59 0.04 -1.31
CA ARG A 50 -8.87 -0.22 -0.64
C ARG A 50 -9.56 1.04 -0.10
N ALA A 51 -8.79 2.09 0.21
CA ALA A 51 -9.31 3.40 0.58
C ALA A 51 -9.81 4.22 -0.62
N GLY A 52 -9.75 3.69 -1.85
CA GLY A 52 -10.11 4.42 -3.07
C GLY A 52 -9.07 5.47 -3.50
N MET A 53 -7.91 5.52 -2.85
CA MET A 53 -6.80 6.44 -3.17
C MET A 53 -5.98 5.92 -4.35
N ARG A 54 -6.64 5.77 -5.50
CA ARG A 54 -6.09 5.13 -6.71
C ARG A 54 -4.73 5.67 -7.14
N SER A 55 -4.60 6.99 -7.27
CA SER A 55 -3.36 7.61 -7.74
C SER A 55 -2.19 7.33 -6.77
N ALA A 56 -2.45 7.37 -5.46
CA ALA A 56 -1.44 7.04 -4.45
C ALA A 56 -1.03 5.56 -4.56
N ALA A 57 -2.00 4.65 -4.67
CA ALA A 57 -1.73 3.22 -4.82
C ALA A 57 -0.93 2.90 -6.10
N GLU A 58 -1.22 3.58 -7.22
CA GLU A 58 -0.46 3.43 -8.47
C GLU A 58 0.98 3.94 -8.33
N VAL A 59 1.18 5.13 -7.76
CA VAL A 59 2.52 5.70 -7.53
C VAL A 59 3.35 4.78 -6.62
N LEU A 60 2.78 4.32 -5.51
CA LEU A 60 3.46 3.41 -4.59
C LEU A 60 3.88 2.09 -5.26
N ALA A 61 3.00 1.51 -6.08
CA ALA A 61 3.32 0.29 -6.83
C ALA A 61 4.43 0.53 -7.88
N GLN A 62 4.42 1.68 -8.55
CA GLN A 62 5.46 2.09 -9.50
C GLN A 62 6.81 2.32 -8.81
N GLU A 63 6.85 3.01 -7.68
CA GLU A 63 8.08 3.18 -6.86
C GLU A 63 8.72 1.81 -6.57
N ARG A 64 7.91 0.83 -6.15
CA ARG A 64 8.41 -0.52 -5.88
C ARG A 64 8.87 -1.28 -7.13
N LEU A 65 8.20 -1.11 -8.27
CA LEU A 65 8.64 -1.70 -9.53
C LEU A 65 9.93 -1.09 -10.04
N ALA A 66 10.17 0.21 -9.82
CA ALA A 66 11.43 0.84 -10.14
C ALA A 66 12.60 0.19 -9.38
N HIS A 67 12.38 -0.25 -8.14
CA HIS A 67 13.38 -0.96 -7.35
C HIS A 67 13.44 -2.47 -7.63
N LYS A 68 12.32 -3.11 -7.99
CA LYS A 68 12.20 -4.57 -8.20
C LYS A 68 11.30 -4.85 -9.40
N SER A 69 11.81 -4.60 -10.60
CA SER A 69 11.07 -4.61 -11.87
C SER A 69 10.37 -5.94 -12.19
N HIS A 70 10.93 -7.06 -11.75
CA HIS A 70 10.39 -8.40 -12.01
C HIS A 70 9.59 -8.99 -10.85
N SER A 71 9.28 -8.20 -9.81
CA SER A 71 8.51 -8.69 -8.67
C SER A 71 7.05 -8.93 -9.05
N ALA A 72 6.63 -10.20 -9.07
CA ALA A 72 5.25 -10.59 -9.36
C ALA A 72 4.25 -9.93 -8.41
N ILE A 73 4.60 -9.73 -7.14
CA ILE A 73 3.74 -9.05 -6.16
C ILE A 73 3.54 -7.58 -6.55
N ASN A 74 4.62 -6.87 -6.91
CA ASN A 74 4.52 -5.45 -7.29
C ASN A 74 3.74 -5.27 -8.61
N ILE A 75 3.94 -6.17 -9.58
CA ILE A 75 3.15 -6.19 -10.83
C ILE A 75 1.66 -6.39 -10.52
N ASN A 76 1.34 -7.32 -9.62
CA ASN A 76 -0.05 -7.58 -9.25
C ASN A 76 -0.67 -6.38 -8.52
N LEU A 77 0.06 -5.75 -7.59
CA LEU A 77 -0.38 -4.54 -6.89
C LEU A 77 -0.67 -3.39 -7.87
N LEU A 78 0.20 -3.15 -8.85
CA LEU A 78 -0.03 -2.14 -9.89
C LEU A 78 -1.28 -2.45 -10.72
N ARG A 79 -1.48 -3.73 -11.07
CA ARG A 79 -2.68 -4.14 -11.81
C ARG A 79 -3.95 -3.89 -10.99
N ARG A 80 -3.93 -4.24 -9.70
CA ARG A 80 -5.09 -4.05 -8.80
C ARG A 80 -5.37 -2.56 -8.57
N SER A 81 -4.35 -1.73 -8.33
CA SER A 81 -4.56 -0.29 -8.15
C SER A 81 -5.21 0.37 -9.36
N ARG A 82 -4.91 -0.12 -10.57
CA ARG A 82 -5.57 0.31 -11.82
C ARG A 82 -6.98 -0.28 -12.02
N ALA A 83 -7.33 -1.35 -11.33
CA ALA A 83 -8.65 -1.99 -11.44
C ALA A 83 -9.66 -1.41 -10.44
N SER A 84 -9.22 -0.90 -9.28
CA SER A 84 -10.07 -0.34 -8.21
C SER A 84 -10.90 0.91 -8.59
N GLY A 85 -10.98 1.27 -9.87
CA GLY A 85 -11.85 2.34 -10.40
C GLY A 85 -13.18 1.86 -11.00
N VAL A 86 -13.52 0.58 -10.87
CA VAL A 86 -14.73 -0.03 -11.48
C VAL A 86 -15.64 -0.68 -10.43
N GLU A 87 -15.80 -0.07 -9.25
CA GLU A 87 -16.83 -0.53 -8.30
C GLU A 87 -17.37 0.62 -7.43
N LEU A 88 -18.12 1.52 -8.08
CA LEU A 88 -19.12 2.37 -7.45
C LEU A 88 -20.36 2.37 -8.36
N LEU A 89 -21.03 1.22 -8.44
CA LEU A 89 -22.44 1.21 -8.78
C LEU A 89 -23.21 1.35 -7.46
N PRO A 90 -24.18 2.28 -7.36
CA PRO A 90 -25.01 2.38 -6.16
C PRO A 90 -25.83 1.09 -6.02
N ALA A 91 -25.88 0.54 -4.82
CA ALA A 91 -26.80 -0.53 -4.48
C ALA A 91 -28.23 -0.07 -4.79
N ALA A 92 -28.95 -0.88 -5.56
CA ALA A 92 -30.36 -0.70 -5.90
C ALA A 92 -31.28 -0.82 -4.66
#